data_AF-A0A7L1UGH6-F1
#
_entry.id   AF-A0A7L1UGH6-F1
#
_cell.length_a   1.000
_cell.length_b   1.000
_cell.length_c   1.000
_cell.angle_alpha   90.00
_cell.angle_beta   90.00
_cell.angle_gamma   90.00
#
_symmetry.space_group_name_H-M   'P 1'
#
loop_
_entity.id
_entity.type
_entity.pdbx_description
1 polymer ?
#
loop_
_entity_poly.entity_id
_entity_poly.type
_entity_poly.pdbx_seq_one_letter_code
_entity_poly.pdbx_strand_id
1 'polypeptide(L)'
;QLLPIATEQLQWMPYLNPKLHIPVIKFIYWSIRQLDTDVQQQATMRSTMRRLGEDIFKGIVSKGNPHSSSEQSTESKSKSVAFFKSFCMPLRFLSTLIVLKTVKQVDYLAQAFESLRVDLKTDEGKALFLEYQCVPVVLSHLKVSNASLLSSALDGLLQMAMESDSLQPFLEACSNESFFRTCSVLLRSSKLDIAVLEKLCVILQKLSRMKSNKKMFELFGLHQMFQELRRTINPDHTFLCINLNSILLNLELLSSNSL
;
A
#
# COMPACT_ATOMS: atom_id res chain seq x y z
N GLN A 1 23.99 -6.46 -0.16
CA GLN A 1 24.76 -6.04 1.05
C GLN A 1 24.44 -4.61 1.55
N LEU A 2 23.60 -3.82 0.85
CA LEU A 2 23.38 -2.40 1.19
C LEU A 2 22.43 -2.13 2.38
N LEU A 3 21.44 -2.99 2.62
CA LEU A 3 20.41 -2.73 3.65
C LEU A 3 20.94 -2.72 5.11
N PRO A 4 21.88 -3.61 5.52
CA PRO A 4 22.49 -3.52 6.84
C PRO A 4 23.20 -2.18 7.06
N ILE A 5 23.96 -1.73 6.06
CA ILE A 5 24.64 -0.42 6.08
C ILE A 5 23.60 0.70 6.23
N ALA A 6 22.51 0.66 5.45
CA ALA A 6 21.45 1.66 5.56
C ALA A 6 20.76 1.66 6.94
N THR A 7 20.63 0.49 7.57
CA THR A 7 20.08 0.36 8.94
C THR A 7 21.02 1.00 9.96
N GLU A 8 22.33 0.81 9.82
CA GLU A 8 23.33 1.49 10.66
C GLU A 8 23.30 3.01 10.45
N GLN A 9 23.25 3.49 9.20
CA GLN A 9 23.13 4.91 8.91
C GLN A 9 21.87 5.54 9.52
N LEU A 10 20.77 4.80 9.56
CA LEU A 10 19.52 5.26 10.15
C LEU A 10 19.72 5.63 11.65
N GLN A 11 20.52 4.86 12.39
CA GLN A 11 20.82 5.12 13.81
C GLN A 11 21.52 6.47 14.05
N TRP A 12 22.23 7.00 13.06
CA TRP A 12 22.93 8.28 13.15
C TRP A 12 22.06 9.49 12.79
N MET A 13 20.86 9.29 12.23
CA MET A 13 19.99 10.37 11.76
C MET A 13 19.66 11.45 12.81
N PRO A 14 19.54 11.17 14.13
CA PRO A 14 19.36 12.21 15.14
C PRO A 14 20.52 13.20 15.28
N TYR A 15 21.70 12.85 14.77
CA TYR A 15 22.89 13.71 14.83
C TYR A 15 23.17 14.43 13.50
N LEU A 16 22.51 14.02 12.42
CA LEU A 16 22.73 14.58 11.09
C LEU A 16 21.77 15.73 10.76
N ASN A 17 22.10 16.45 9.70
CA ASN A 17 21.25 17.51 9.17
C ASN A 17 19.87 16.94 8.76
N PRO A 18 18.73 17.47 9.25
CA PRO A 18 17.39 17.00 8.89
C PRO A 18 17.10 17.01 7.37
N LYS A 19 17.79 17.84 6.60
CA LYS A 19 17.71 17.84 5.13
C LYS A 19 18.10 16.50 4.50
N LEU A 20 18.85 15.67 5.20
CA LEU A 20 19.28 14.33 4.75
C LEU A 20 18.25 13.24 5.02
N HIS A 21 17.23 13.49 5.86
CA HIS A 21 16.27 12.45 6.26
C HIS A 21 15.48 11.91 5.06
N ILE A 22 14.96 12.78 4.19
CA ILE A 22 14.22 12.35 2.99
C ILE A 22 15.10 11.56 2.02
N PRO A 23 16.28 12.04 1.58
CA PRO A 23 17.18 11.27 0.72
C PRO A 23 17.51 9.88 1.26
N VAL A 24 17.82 9.76 2.56
CA VAL A 24 18.16 8.48 3.18
C VAL A 24 16.95 7.54 3.21
N ILE A 25 15.79 8.03 3.65
CA ILE A 25 14.57 7.22 3.69
C ILE A 25 14.13 6.80 2.27
N LYS A 26 14.25 7.69 1.29
CA LYS A 26 13.98 7.38 -0.13
C LYS A 26 14.94 6.29 -0.63
N PHE A 27 16.24 6.39 -0.33
CA PHE A 27 17.22 5.36 -0.68
C PHE A 27 16.90 4.00 -0.04
N ILE A 28 16.51 3.99 1.24
CA ILE A 28 16.10 2.78 1.95
C ILE A 28 14.88 2.13 1.27
N TYR A 29 13.85 2.93 0.97
CA TYR A 29 12.65 2.45 0.30
C TYR A 29 12.96 1.77 -1.03
N TRP A 30 13.74 2.44 -1.90
CA TRP A 30 14.11 1.86 -3.20
C TRP A 30 15.00 0.63 -3.06
N SER A 31 15.90 0.61 -2.07
CA SER A 31 16.71 -0.58 -1.77
C SER A 31 15.85 -1.78 -1.38
N ILE A 32 14.80 -1.57 -0.58
CA ILE A 32 13.84 -2.61 -0.21
C ILE A 32 13.05 -3.07 -1.44
N ARG A 33 12.61 -2.14 -2.28
CA ARG A 33 11.84 -2.45 -3.51
C ARG A 33 12.63 -3.31 -4.50
N GLN A 34 13.94 -3.10 -4.61
CA GLN A 34 14.77 -3.94 -5.49
C GLN A 34 14.90 -5.39 -5.03
N LEU A 35 14.67 -5.67 -3.74
CA LEU A 35 14.69 -7.04 -3.22
C LEU A 35 13.43 -7.83 -3.60
N ASP A 36 12.37 -7.20 -4.13
CA ASP A 36 11.13 -7.90 -4.52
C ASP A 36 11.32 -8.89 -5.68
N THR A 37 12.40 -8.77 -6.44
CA THR A 37 12.71 -9.65 -7.57
C THR A 37 13.45 -10.94 -7.15
N ASP A 38 14.01 -10.99 -5.94
CA ASP A 38 14.81 -12.13 -5.45
C ASP A 38 14.26 -12.67 -4.11
N VAL A 39 13.44 -13.72 -4.21
CA VAL A 39 12.81 -14.41 -3.07
C VAL A 39 13.85 -14.97 -2.09
N GLN A 40 15.00 -15.42 -2.58
CA GLN A 40 16.05 -16.01 -1.76
C GLN A 40 16.80 -14.93 -0.96
N GLN A 41 17.07 -13.78 -1.59
CA GLN A 41 17.64 -12.64 -0.91
C GLN A 41 16.68 -12.05 0.13
N GLN A 42 15.38 -11.97 -0.18
CA GLN A 42 14.37 -11.57 0.81
C GLN A 42 14.38 -12.47 2.04
N ALA A 43 14.41 -13.79 1.85
CA ALA A 43 14.41 -14.75 2.96
C ALA A 43 15.61 -14.53 3.90
N THR A 44 16.77 -14.24 3.32
CA THR A 44 18.01 -14.01 4.06
C THR A 44 17.98 -12.70 4.86
N MET A 45 17.27 -11.67 4.38
CA MET A 45 17.28 -10.33 4.95
C MET A 45 16.03 -9.99 5.79
N ARG A 46 15.14 -10.96 6.05
CA ARG A 46 13.87 -10.74 6.77
C ARG A 46 14.04 -10.07 8.14
N SER A 47 15.00 -10.51 8.94
CA SER A 47 15.24 -9.97 10.28
C SER A 47 15.71 -8.50 10.21
N THR A 48 16.64 -8.20 9.31
CA THR A 48 17.14 -6.85 9.05
C THR A 48 16.03 -5.92 8.58
N MET A 49 15.22 -6.36 7.61
CA MET A 49 14.07 -5.59 7.12
C MET A 49 13.08 -5.31 8.24
N ARG A 50 12.72 -6.33 9.03
CA ARG A 50 11.80 -6.17 10.15
C ARG A 50 12.32 -5.13 11.17
N ARG A 51 13.58 -5.25 11.59
CA ARG A 51 14.19 -4.30 12.55
C ARG A 51 14.18 -2.87 12.00
N LEU A 52 14.57 -2.71 10.74
CA LEU A 52 14.55 -1.42 10.05
C LEU A 52 13.14 -0.80 10.02
N GLY A 53 12.11 -1.60 9.71
CA GLY A 53 10.72 -1.16 9.75
C GLY A 53 10.26 -0.76 11.14
N GLU A 54 10.65 -1.52 12.17
CA GLU A 54 10.35 -1.20 13.57
C GLU A 54 11.02 0.09 14.03
N ASP A 55 12.28 0.33 13.65
CA ASP A 55 13.03 1.55 13.95
C ASP A 55 12.40 2.78 13.28
N ILE A 56 12.00 2.66 12.01
CA ILE A 56 11.30 3.73 11.27
C ILE A 56 9.95 4.06 11.91
N PHE A 57 9.21 3.02 12.31
CA PHE A 57 7.89 3.17 12.93
C PHE A 57 7.97 3.84 14.30
N LYS A 58 8.88 3.37 15.17
CA LYS A 58 9.04 3.88 16.55
C LYS A 58 9.76 5.22 16.60
N GLY A 59 10.60 5.51 15.60
CA GLY A 59 11.57 6.58 15.65
C GLY A 59 12.85 6.15 16.37
N ILE A 60 13.91 6.92 16.16
CA ILE A 60 15.24 6.61 16.69
C ILE A 60 15.58 7.58 17.80
N VAL A 61 15.85 7.03 18.98
CA VAL A 61 16.28 7.79 20.15
C VAL A 61 17.77 7.53 20.38
N SER A 62 18.55 8.61 20.37
CA SER A 62 19.95 8.57 20.76
C SER A 62 20.02 8.38 22.28
N LYS A 63 20.51 7.21 22.73
CA LYS A 63 20.96 7.05 24.13
C LYS A 63 22.26 7.83 24.27
N GLY A 64 22.35 8.68 25.30
CA GLY A 64 23.57 9.45 25.59
C GLY A 64 24.79 8.54 25.68
N ASN A 65 25.96 9.09 25.35
CA ASN A 65 27.24 8.36 25.34
C ASN A 65 27.46 7.64 26.70
N PRO A 66 27.57 6.30 26.74
CA PRO A 66 27.84 5.58 28.00
C PRO A 66 29.26 5.83 28.56
N HIS A 67 30.12 6.57 27.84
CA HIS A 67 31.50 6.88 28.26
C HIS A 67 31.72 8.31 28.79
N SER A 68 30.68 9.11 29.05
CA SER A 68 30.88 10.41 29.71
C SER A 68 30.90 10.25 31.24
N SER A 69 32.01 9.78 31.79
CA SER A 69 32.38 10.05 33.18
C SER A 69 32.92 11.48 33.27
N SER A 70 32.05 12.46 33.40
CA SER A 70 32.45 13.76 33.98
C SER A 70 31.22 14.53 34.43
N GLU A 71 31.27 14.91 35.70
CA GLU A 71 30.38 15.85 36.36
C GLU A 71 30.36 17.18 35.60
N GLN A 72 29.27 17.48 34.89
CA GLN A 72 28.72 18.82 34.67
C GLN A 72 27.41 18.68 33.86
N SER A 73 26.32 18.60 34.61
CA SER A 73 24.96 18.58 34.11
C SER A 73 24.58 19.94 33.50
N THR A 74 24.57 20.01 32.17
CA THR A 74 23.54 20.73 31.44
C THR A 74 22.80 19.71 30.59
N GLU A 75 21.48 19.65 30.71
CA GLU A 75 20.59 18.64 30.13
C GLU A 75 21.00 18.21 28.71
N SER A 76 21.66 17.06 28.57
CA SER A 76 21.84 16.44 27.26
C SER A 76 20.49 15.86 26.82
N LYS A 77 19.60 16.71 26.30
CA LYS A 77 18.31 16.27 25.73
C LYS A 77 18.58 15.14 24.75
N SER A 78 18.06 13.95 25.04
CA SER A 78 18.12 12.80 24.16
C SER A 78 17.60 13.22 22.78
N LYS A 79 18.46 13.26 21.76
CA LYS A 79 18.04 13.59 20.40
C LYS A 79 17.20 12.44 19.86
N SER A 80 16.04 12.77 19.31
CA SER A 80 15.11 11.80 18.74
C SER A 80 14.70 12.24 17.35
N VAL A 81 14.54 11.28 16.44
CA VAL A 81 13.97 11.52 15.11
C VAL A 81 12.77 10.62 14.91
N ALA A 82 11.63 11.23 14.62
CA ALA A 82 10.42 10.53 14.22
C ALA A 82 10.29 10.57 12.68
N PHE A 83 10.23 9.40 12.06
CA PHE A 83 10.05 9.26 10.62
C PHE A 83 8.57 9.03 10.28
N PHE A 84 7.99 7.94 10.80
CA PHE A 84 6.59 7.59 10.60
C PHE A 84 5.61 8.64 11.16
N LYS A 85 5.93 9.29 12.27
CA LYS A 85 5.09 10.35 12.88
C LYS A 85 5.52 11.76 12.49
N SER A 86 6.30 11.92 11.43
CA SER A 86 6.77 13.24 10.97
C SER A 86 5.61 14.12 10.52
N PHE A 87 5.74 15.43 10.74
CA PHE A 87 4.85 16.45 10.16
C PHE A 87 5.18 16.72 8.68
N CYS A 88 6.36 16.31 8.21
CA CYS A 88 6.72 16.39 6.79
C CYS A 88 6.08 15.22 6.04
N MET A 89 5.06 15.49 5.22
CA MET A 89 4.29 14.47 4.50
C MET A 89 5.17 13.56 3.63
N PRO A 90 6.08 14.04 2.76
CA PRO A 90 6.93 13.14 1.98
C PRO A 90 7.75 12.16 2.81
N LEU A 91 8.26 12.60 3.97
CA LEU A 91 9.02 11.76 4.89
C LEU A 91 8.13 10.72 5.56
N ARG A 92 6.97 11.15 6.08
CA ARG A 92 5.97 10.25 6.67
C ARG A 92 5.49 9.22 5.66
N PHE A 93 5.16 9.65 4.45
CA PHE A 93 4.64 8.80 3.38
C PHE A 93 5.61 7.67 3.02
N LEU A 94 6.88 7.99 2.74
CA LEU A 94 7.90 6.97 2.49
C LEU A 94 8.10 6.03 3.69
N SER A 95 8.09 6.57 4.91
CA SER A 95 8.21 5.78 6.14
C SER A 95 7.06 4.79 6.26
N THR A 96 5.84 5.22 5.96
CA THR A 96 4.63 4.37 5.89
C THR A 96 4.82 3.23 4.90
N LEU A 97 5.32 3.49 3.69
CA LEU A 97 5.57 2.44 2.70
C LEU A 97 6.63 1.44 3.16
N ILE A 98 7.70 1.91 3.82
CA ILE A 98 8.73 1.02 4.37
C ILE A 98 8.13 0.12 5.45
N VAL A 99 7.31 0.66 6.36
CA VAL A 99 6.62 -0.14 7.39
C VAL A 99 5.74 -1.20 6.74
N LEU A 100 4.91 -0.82 5.76
CA LEU A 100 4.06 -1.76 5.01
C LEU A 100 4.87 -2.86 4.31
N LYS A 101 6.09 -2.56 3.85
CA LYS A 101 6.96 -3.52 3.15
C LYS A 101 7.73 -4.45 4.07
N THR A 102 7.96 -4.08 5.33
CA THR A 102 8.97 -4.72 6.18
C THR A 102 8.43 -5.34 7.46
N VAL A 103 7.30 -4.84 7.97
CA VAL A 103 6.70 -5.28 9.22
C VAL A 103 5.52 -6.21 8.96
N LYS A 104 5.27 -7.17 9.87
CA LYS A 104 4.11 -8.08 9.83
C LYS A 104 3.14 -7.93 11.00
N GLN A 105 3.52 -7.15 12.01
CA GLN A 105 2.69 -6.90 13.19
C GLN A 105 1.44 -6.13 12.79
N VAL A 106 0.26 -6.66 13.11
CA VAL A 106 -1.02 -6.13 12.62
C VAL A 106 -1.25 -4.69 13.09
N ASP A 107 -0.88 -4.36 14.34
CA ASP A 107 -1.06 -3.01 14.88
C ASP A 107 -0.24 -1.94 14.14
N TYR A 108 0.95 -2.32 13.65
CA TYR A 108 1.82 -1.40 12.91
C TYR A 108 1.29 -1.23 11.49
N LEU A 109 0.84 -2.33 10.87
CA LEU A 109 0.23 -2.30 9.54
C LEU A 109 -1.08 -1.50 9.53
N ALA A 110 -1.93 -1.66 10.55
CA ALA A 110 -3.17 -0.89 10.70
C ALA A 110 -2.88 0.61 10.80
N GLN A 111 -1.93 1.02 11.64
CA GLN A 111 -1.50 2.41 11.73
C GLN A 111 -0.88 2.94 10.43
N ALA A 112 -0.10 2.10 9.74
CA ALA A 112 0.49 2.48 8.46
C ALA A 112 -0.58 2.69 7.38
N PHE A 113 -1.58 1.81 7.30
CA PHE A 113 -2.70 2.01 6.37
C PHE A 113 -3.55 3.23 6.73
N GLU A 114 -3.76 3.52 8.01
CA GLU A 114 -4.47 4.74 8.41
C GLU A 114 -3.67 6.00 8.04
N SER A 115 -2.36 6.01 8.28
CA SER A 115 -1.48 7.12 7.84
C SER A 115 -1.53 7.30 6.32
N LEU A 116 -1.46 6.21 5.55
CA LEU A 116 -1.55 6.25 4.10
C LEU A 116 -2.90 6.82 3.65
N ARG A 117 -4.01 6.35 4.23
CA ARG A 117 -5.36 6.82 3.91
C ARG A 117 -5.54 8.30 4.19
N VAL A 118 -4.98 8.81 5.28
CA VAL A 118 -5.00 10.24 5.62
C VAL A 118 -4.25 11.05 4.57
N ASP A 119 -3.03 10.63 4.21
CA ASP A 119 -2.23 11.35 3.21
C ASP A 119 -2.86 11.32 1.82
N LEU A 120 -3.49 10.20 1.43
CA LEU A 120 -4.16 10.05 0.12
C LEU A 120 -5.41 10.90 -0.09
N LYS A 121 -5.87 11.63 0.93
CA LYS A 121 -6.94 12.62 0.79
C LYS A 121 -6.47 13.90 0.09
N THR A 122 -5.17 14.13 0.00
CA THR A 122 -4.58 15.32 -0.65
C THR A 122 -4.02 14.95 -2.02
N ASP A 123 -3.98 15.92 -2.94
CA ASP A 123 -3.38 15.70 -4.27
C ASP A 123 -1.87 15.46 -4.18
N GLU A 124 -1.18 16.08 -3.22
CA GLU A 124 0.24 15.79 -2.93
C GLU A 124 0.44 14.31 -2.54
N GLY A 125 -0.41 13.78 -1.65
CA GLY A 125 -0.33 12.37 -1.24
C GLY A 125 -0.60 11.42 -2.40
N LYS A 126 -1.57 11.74 -3.27
CA LYS A 126 -1.83 10.97 -4.51
C LYS A 126 -0.67 11.03 -5.49
N ALA A 127 -0.01 12.18 -5.64
CA ALA A 127 1.19 12.32 -6.45
C ALA A 127 2.35 11.47 -5.90
N LEU A 128 2.58 11.48 -4.58
CA LEU A 128 3.58 10.62 -3.93
C LEU A 128 3.25 9.14 -4.08
N PHE A 129 1.96 8.76 -4.06
CA PHE A 129 1.53 7.38 -4.29
C PHE A 129 1.99 6.86 -5.66
N LEU A 130 1.88 7.70 -6.69
CA LEU A 130 2.31 7.41 -8.05
C LEU A 130 3.83 7.45 -8.17
N GLU A 131 4.49 8.50 -7.64
CA GLU A 131 5.96 8.65 -7.65
C GLU A 131 6.65 7.42 -7.07
N TYR A 132 6.16 6.94 -5.93
CA TYR A 132 6.73 5.80 -5.22
C TYR A 132 6.14 4.45 -5.63
N GLN A 133 5.33 4.41 -6.69
CA GLN A 133 4.76 3.19 -7.26
C GLN A 133 4.09 2.32 -6.18
N CYS A 134 3.10 2.85 -5.47
CA CYS A 134 2.58 2.19 -4.26
C CYS A 134 1.68 0.98 -4.53
N VAL A 135 1.15 0.80 -5.74
CA VAL A 135 0.21 -0.29 -6.07
C VAL A 135 0.75 -1.67 -5.65
N PRO A 136 1.97 -2.11 -6.01
CA PRO A 136 2.49 -3.41 -5.58
C PRO A 136 2.67 -3.55 -4.07
N VAL A 137 2.95 -2.44 -3.36
CA VAL A 137 3.05 -2.43 -1.90
C VAL A 137 1.69 -2.76 -1.28
N VAL A 138 0.63 -2.07 -1.72
CA VAL A 138 -0.73 -2.27 -1.22
C VAL A 138 -1.27 -3.65 -1.62
N LEU A 139 -1.03 -4.10 -2.86
CA LEU A 139 -1.44 -5.43 -3.34
C LEU A 139 -0.91 -6.57 -2.46
N SER A 140 0.29 -6.44 -1.89
CA SER A 140 0.89 -7.46 -1.03
C SER A 140 0.11 -7.75 0.27
N HIS A 141 -0.82 -6.86 0.62
CA HIS A 141 -1.70 -6.93 1.80
C HIS A 141 -3.15 -7.26 1.46
N LEU A 142 -3.51 -7.39 0.18
CA LEU A 142 -4.85 -7.82 -0.23
C LEU A 142 -5.03 -9.33 -0.06
N LYS A 143 -5.18 -9.77 1.20
CA LYS A 143 -5.29 -11.19 1.58
C LYS A 143 -6.51 -11.42 2.47
N VAL A 144 -7.34 -12.39 2.09
CA VAL A 144 -8.57 -12.76 2.82
C VAL A 144 -8.27 -13.28 4.24
N SER A 145 -7.06 -13.78 4.49
CA SER A 145 -6.63 -14.21 5.83
C SER A 145 -6.61 -13.08 6.87
N ASN A 146 -6.63 -11.81 6.45
CA ASN A 146 -6.72 -10.66 7.35
C ASN A 146 -7.71 -9.64 6.79
N ALA A 147 -9.00 -9.84 7.11
CA ALA A 147 -10.09 -9.04 6.58
C ALA A 147 -9.99 -7.54 6.95
N SER A 148 -9.51 -7.20 8.14
CA SER A 148 -9.36 -5.80 8.56
C SER A 148 -8.28 -5.09 7.74
N LEU A 149 -7.09 -5.67 7.62
CA LEU A 149 -6.02 -5.09 6.79
C LEU A 149 -6.39 -5.08 5.31
N LEU A 150 -7.09 -6.10 4.81
CA LEU A 150 -7.62 -6.15 3.45
C LEU A 150 -8.55 -4.95 3.18
N SER A 151 -9.48 -4.68 4.11
CA SER A 151 -10.40 -3.55 4.02
C SER A 151 -9.64 -2.21 4.05
N SER A 152 -8.69 -2.03 4.96
CA SER A 152 -7.87 -0.81 5.05
C SER A 152 -6.99 -0.58 3.82
N ALA A 153 -6.44 -1.64 3.23
CA ALA A 153 -5.67 -1.56 1.99
C ALA A 153 -6.54 -1.12 0.81
N LEU A 154 -7.76 -1.65 0.70
CA LEU A 154 -8.73 -1.22 -0.32
C LEU A 154 -9.18 0.23 -0.10
N ASP A 155 -9.33 0.69 1.14
CA ASP A 155 -9.66 2.10 1.41
C ASP A 155 -8.59 3.05 0.85
N GLY A 156 -7.32 2.69 0.94
CA GLY A 156 -6.23 3.44 0.30
C GLY A 156 -6.35 3.46 -1.23
N LEU A 157 -6.62 2.31 -1.86
CA LEU A 157 -6.82 2.26 -3.32
C LEU A 157 -8.07 3.05 -3.75
N LEU A 158 -9.12 3.08 -2.93
CA LEU A 158 -10.32 3.85 -3.21
C LEU A 158 -10.08 5.36 -3.14
N GLN A 159 -9.22 5.84 -2.24
CA GLN A 159 -8.81 7.27 -2.26
C GLN A 159 -8.16 7.65 -3.59
N MET A 160 -7.35 6.77 -4.17
CA MET A 160 -6.77 6.97 -5.51
C MET A 160 -7.81 6.85 -6.64
N ALA A 161 -8.89 6.11 -6.42
CA ALA A 161 -9.97 5.93 -7.39
C ALA A 161 -11.00 7.09 -7.40
N MET A 162 -10.89 8.04 -6.48
CA MET A 162 -11.69 9.27 -6.49
C MET A 162 -11.32 10.15 -7.70
N GLU A 163 -12.27 10.97 -8.16
CA GLU A 163 -12.02 11.90 -9.27
C GLU A 163 -10.93 12.93 -8.88
N SER A 164 -9.80 12.90 -9.60
CA SER A 164 -8.72 13.89 -9.56
C SER A 164 -7.75 13.62 -10.73
N ASP A 165 -6.77 14.51 -10.92
CA ASP A 165 -5.73 14.37 -11.97
C ASP A 165 -4.87 13.10 -11.82
N SER A 166 -4.86 12.50 -10.63
CA SER A 166 -4.15 11.25 -10.35
C SER A 166 -4.93 9.99 -10.73
N LEU A 167 -6.22 10.09 -11.03
CA LEU A 167 -7.07 8.92 -11.29
C LEU A 167 -6.59 8.12 -12.50
N GLN A 168 -6.37 8.79 -13.63
CA GLN A 168 -5.96 8.11 -14.86
C GLN A 168 -4.58 7.42 -14.72
N PRO A 169 -3.52 8.10 -14.23
CA PRO A 169 -2.24 7.44 -13.94
C PRO A 169 -2.36 6.28 -12.93
N PHE A 170 -3.26 6.39 -11.95
CA PHE A 170 -3.52 5.31 -11.00
C PHE A 170 -4.16 4.08 -11.66
N LEU A 171 -5.16 4.28 -12.53
CA LEU A 171 -5.79 3.19 -13.27
C LEU A 171 -4.77 2.51 -14.21
N GLU A 172 -3.90 3.29 -14.85
CA GLU A 172 -2.77 2.77 -15.64
C GLU A 172 -1.80 1.96 -14.76
N ALA A 173 -1.45 2.45 -13.57
CA ALA A 173 -0.63 1.71 -12.62
C ALA A 173 -1.28 0.39 -12.14
N CYS A 174 -2.61 0.32 -12.10
CA CYS A 174 -3.36 -0.91 -11.82
C CYS A 174 -3.53 -1.83 -13.05
N SER A 175 -3.24 -1.35 -14.26
CA SER A 175 -3.47 -2.07 -15.52
C SER A 175 -2.36 -3.09 -15.84
N ASN A 176 -2.13 -4.04 -14.92
CA ASN A 176 -1.08 -5.05 -15.03
C ASN A 176 -1.51 -6.41 -14.46
N GLU A 177 -0.77 -7.47 -14.82
CA GLU A 177 -1.10 -8.84 -14.40
C GLU A 177 -1.18 -9.03 -12.89
N SER A 178 -0.29 -8.40 -12.10
CA SER A 178 -0.24 -8.58 -10.66
C SER A 178 -1.54 -8.11 -9.99
N PHE A 179 -2.05 -6.96 -10.43
CA PHE A 179 -3.32 -6.43 -9.94
C PHE A 179 -4.48 -7.38 -10.26
N PHE A 180 -4.64 -7.73 -11.54
CA PHE A 180 -5.75 -8.59 -11.99
C PHE A 180 -5.70 -9.99 -11.40
N ARG A 181 -4.50 -10.57 -11.26
CA ARG A 181 -4.28 -11.85 -10.56
C ARG A 181 -4.73 -11.75 -9.11
N THR A 182 -4.39 -10.67 -8.42
CA THR A 182 -4.79 -10.45 -7.02
C THR A 182 -6.31 -10.35 -6.89
N CYS A 183 -6.97 -9.56 -7.75
CA CYS A 183 -8.44 -9.47 -7.77
C CYS A 183 -9.09 -10.83 -8.05
N SER A 184 -8.54 -11.58 -9.01
CA SER A 184 -8.99 -12.91 -9.38
C SER A 184 -8.89 -13.91 -8.22
N VAL A 185 -7.84 -13.83 -7.39
CA VAL A 185 -7.71 -14.64 -6.17
C VAL A 185 -8.73 -14.23 -5.11
N LEU A 186 -8.93 -12.92 -4.89
CA LEU A 186 -9.91 -12.43 -3.93
C LEU A 186 -11.33 -12.87 -4.29
N LEU A 187 -11.74 -12.68 -5.55
CA LEU A 187 -13.09 -12.99 -6.03
C LEU A 187 -13.45 -14.49 -5.97
N ARG A 188 -12.45 -15.38 -6.03
CA ARG A 188 -12.67 -16.82 -5.86
C ARG A 188 -12.86 -17.24 -4.40
N SER A 189 -12.56 -16.37 -3.44
CA SER A 189 -12.66 -16.72 -2.04
C SER A 189 -14.10 -16.61 -1.54
N SER A 190 -14.68 -17.74 -1.12
CA SER A 190 -16.00 -17.78 -0.47
C SER A 190 -16.09 -17.04 0.86
N LYS A 191 -14.94 -16.67 1.45
CA LYS A 191 -14.85 -15.90 2.71
C LYS A 191 -14.80 -14.38 2.50
N LEU A 192 -14.90 -13.90 1.26
CA LEU A 192 -14.82 -12.48 0.97
C LEU A 192 -16.10 -11.78 1.45
N ASP A 193 -15.94 -10.82 2.36
CA ASP A 193 -17.05 -10.01 2.86
C ASP A 193 -17.66 -9.14 1.75
N ILE A 194 -18.97 -8.90 1.81
CA ILE A 194 -19.72 -8.15 0.79
C ILE A 194 -19.23 -6.70 0.70
N ALA A 195 -18.95 -6.04 1.83
CA ALA A 195 -18.46 -4.66 1.80
C ALA A 195 -17.06 -4.58 1.17
N VAL A 196 -16.23 -5.61 1.38
CA VAL A 196 -14.91 -5.73 0.72
C VAL A 196 -15.07 -5.95 -0.79
N LEU A 197 -16.01 -6.81 -1.20
CA LEU A 197 -16.33 -7.06 -2.59
C LEU A 197 -16.81 -5.78 -3.29
N GLU A 198 -17.68 -5.00 -2.66
CA GLU A 198 -18.14 -3.70 -3.16
C GLU A 198 -16.97 -2.75 -3.44
N LYS A 199 -16.06 -2.57 -2.46
CA LYS A 199 -14.87 -1.73 -2.62
C LYS A 199 -14.01 -2.17 -3.80
N LEU A 200 -13.81 -3.49 -3.95
CA LEU A 200 -13.07 -4.06 -5.07
C LEU A 200 -13.76 -3.80 -6.42
N CYS A 201 -15.08 -3.97 -6.48
CA CYS A 201 -15.88 -3.75 -7.67
C CYS A 201 -15.88 -2.29 -8.13
N VAL A 202 -15.78 -1.30 -7.24
CA VAL A 202 -15.65 0.12 -7.65
C VAL A 202 -14.39 0.34 -8.50
N ILE A 203 -13.26 -0.23 -8.09
CA ILE A 203 -11.99 -0.08 -8.83
C ILE A 203 -12.05 -0.87 -10.15
N LEU A 204 -12.57 -2.11 -10.11
CA LEU A 204 -12.70 -2.96 -11.29
C LEU A 204 -13.71 -2.38 -12.30
N GLN A 205 -14.76 -1.69 -11.85
CA GLN A 205 -15.68 -0.95 -12.72
C GLN A 205 -14.95 0.15 -13.49
N LYS A 206 -14.11 0.95 -12.84
CA LYS A 206 -13.30 1.98 -13.53
C LYS A 206 -12.32 1.35 -14.52
N LEU A 207 -11.63 0.28 -14.13
CA LEU A 207 -10.71 -0.45 -15.02
C LEU A 207 -11.41 -1.10 -16.21
N SER A 208 -12.65 -1.55 -16.06
CA SER A 208 -13.43 -2.19 -17.14
C SER A 208 -13.74 -1.23 -18.30
N ARG A 209 -13.73 0.09 -18.06
CA ARG A 209 -13.92 1.11 -19.09
C ARG A 209 -12.71 1.25 -20.02
N MET A 210 -11.53 0.81 -19.56
CA MET A 210 -10.30 0.90 -20.34
C MET A 210 -10.23 -0.25 -21.34
N LYS A 211 -10.30 0.07 -22.63
CA LYS A 211 -10.25 -0.93 -23.72
C LYS A 211 -9.01 -1.82 -23.65
N SER A 212 -7.86 -1.26 -23.26
CA SER A 212 -6.60 -2.00 -23.09
C SER A 212 -6.68 -3.11 -22.04
N ASN A 213 -7.60 -3.03 -21.07
CA ASN A 213 -7.73 -3.99 -19.98
C ASN A 213 -8.64 -5.17 -20.29
N LYS A 214 -9.42 -5.15 -21.39
CA LYS A 214 -10.35 -6.25 -21.73
C LYS A 214 -9.65 -7.62 -21.71
N LYS A 215 -8.46 -7.71 -22.31
CA LYS A 215 -7.64 -8.93 -22.32
C LYS A 215 -7.23 -9.39 -20.92
N MET A 216 -7.01 -8.48 -19.96
CA MET A 216 -6.70 -8.84 -18.58
C MET A 216 -7.94 -9.40 -17.84
N PHE A 217 -9.13 -8.83 -18.07
CA PHE A 217 -10.38 -9.39 -17.53
C PHE A 217 -10.66 -10.79 -18.07
N GLU A 218 -10.31 -11.06 -19.33
CA GLU A 218 -10.40 -12.38 -19.95
C GLU A 218 -9.36 -13.35 -19.39
N LEU A 219 -8.07 -12.97 -19.44
CA LEU A 219 -6.94 -13.80 -19.01
C LEU A 219 -7.09 -14.31 -17.58
N PHE A 220 -7.64 -13.48 -16.69
CA PHE A 220 -7.84 -13.83 -15.28
C PHE A 220 -9.26 -14.33 -14.95
N GLY A 221 -10.09 -14.57 -15.96
CA GLY A 221 -11.44 -15.14 -15.81
C GLY A 221 -12.41 -14.27 -15.02
N LEU A 222 -12.15 -12.96 -14.93
CA LEU A 222 -12.95 -12.03 -14.11
C LEU A 222 -14.38 -11.89 -14.64
N HIS A 223 -14.54 -11.89 -15.97
CA HIS A 223 -15.84 -11.81 -16.63
C HIS A 223 -16.81 -12.92 -16.18
N GLN A 224 -16.34 -14.18 -16.15
CA GLN A 224 -17.13 -15.33 -15.69
C GLN A 224 -17.51 -15.18 -14.20
N MET A 225 -16.55 -14.76 -13.37
CA MET A 225 -16.81 -14.54 -11.94
C MET A 225 -17.86 -13.47 -11.71
N PHE A 226 -17.86 -12.37 -12.48
CA PHE A 226 -18.89 -11.33 -12.36
C PHE A 226 -20.27 -11.78 -12.86
N GLN A 227 -20.34 -12.59 -13.91
CA GLN A 227 -21.60 -13.18 -14.36
C GLN A 227 -22.20 -14.09 -13.30
N GLU A 228 -21.36 -14.91 -12.65
CA GLU A 228 -21.81 -15.80 -11.58
C GLU A 228 -22.25 -15.01 -10.35
N LEU A 229 -21.44 -14.03 -9.91
CA LEU A 229 -21.80 -13.15 -8.80
C LEU A 229 -23.14 -12.44 -9.04
N ARG A 230 -23.40 -11.96 -10.26
CA ARG A 230 -24.67 -11.32 -10.61
C ARG A 230 -25.87 -12.28 -10.46
N ARG A 231 -25.69 -13.58 -10.73
CA ARG A 231 -26.77 -14.57 -10.59
C ARG A 231 -27.06 -14.92 -9.13
N THR A 232 -26.05 -14.89 -8.27
CA THR A 232 -26.15 -15.40 -6.89
C THR A 232 -26.26 -14.31 -5.83
N ILE A 233 -25.90 -13.05 -6.13
CA ILE A 233 -25.91 -11.97 -5.14
C ILE A 233 -27.34 -11.58 -4.74
N ASN A 234 -27.55 -11.28 -3.45
CA ASN A 234 -28.84 -10.75 -2.98
C ASN A 234 -29.11 -9.39 -3.67
N PRO A 235 -30.26 -9.22 -4.36
CA PRO A 235 -30.66 -7.96 -4.99
C PRO A 235 -30.67 -6.74 -4.06
N ASP A 236 -30.81 -6.93 -2.74
CA ASP A 236 -30.78 -5.85 -1.75
C ASP A 236 -29.42 -5.13 -1.69
N HIS A 237 -28.35 -5.75 -2.17
CA HIS A 237 -27.03 -5.11 -2.34
C HIS A 237 -26.99 -4.25 -3.60
N THR A 238 -27.85 -3.23 -3.63
CA THR A 238 -28.09 -2.36 -4.79
C THR A 238 -26.81 -1.74 -5.35
N PHE A 239 -25.90 -1.28 -4.49
CA PHE A 239 -24.63 -0.68 -4.91
C PHE A 239 -23.71 -1.69 -5.62
N LEU A 240 -23.57 -2.89 -5.05
CA LEU A 240 -22.83 -3.98 -5.68
C LEU A 240 -23.44 -4.36 -7.04
N CYS A 241 -24.76 -4.52 -7.10
CA CYS A 241 -25.49 -4.84 -8.32
C CYS A 241 -25.24 -3.80 -9.42
N ILE A 242 -25.27 -2.50 -9.10
CA ILE A 242 -24.98 -1.41 -10.05
C ILE A 242 -23.55 -1.52 -10.60
N ASN A 243 -22.56 -1.76 -9.73
CA ASN A 243 -21.16 -1.89 -10.14
C ASN A 243 -20.95 -3.13 -11.02
N LEU A 244 -21.53 -4.28 -10.67
CA LEU A 244 -21.45 -5.52 -11.46
C LEU A 244 -22.07 -5.34 -12.84
N ASN A 245 -23.27 -4.75 -12.92
CA ASN A 245 -23.92 -4.48 -14.20
C ASN A 245 -23.08 -3.54 -15.08
N SER A 246 -22.51 -2.50 -14.48
CA SER A 246 -21.61 -1.58 -15.19
C SER A 246 -20.36 -2.28 -15.73
N ILE A 247 -19.74 -3.16 -14.93
CA ILE A 247 -18.57 -3.94 -15.37
C ILE A 247 -18.95 -4.81 -16.58
N LEU A 248 -20.03 -5.57 -16.47
CA LEU A 248 -20.47 -6.49 -17.52
C LEU A 248 -20.87 -5.74 -18.81
N LEU A 249 -21.49 -4.56 -18.69
CA LEU A 249 -21.79 -3.70 -19.83
C LEU A 249 -20.52 -3.20 -20.52
N ASN A 250 -19.54 -2.70 -19.76
CA ASN A 250 -18.27 -2.19 -20.33
C ASN A 250 -17.45 -3.29 -21.00
N LEU A 251 -17.60 -4.54 -20.54
CA LEU A 251 -17.00 -5.72 -21.15
C LEU A 251 -17.81 -6.27 -22.33
N GLU A 252 -18.89 -5.59 -22.74
CA GLU A 252 -19.79 -5.99 -23.84
C GLU A 252 -20.45 -7.38 -23.63
N LEU A 253 -20.62 -7.78 -22.37
CA LEU A 253 -21.24 -9.06 -21.98
C LEU A 253 -22.73 -8.93 -21.68
N LEU A 254 -23.25 -7.70 -21.64
CA LEU A 254 -24.67 -7.40 -21.62
C LEU A 254 -25.02 -6.72 -22.94
N SER A 255 -25.91 -7.34 -23.72
CA SER A 255 -26.55 -6.62 -24.82
C SER A 255 -27.38 -5.47 -24.23
N SER A 256 -27.33 -4.29 -24.84
CA SER A 256 -28.09 -3.09 -24.48
C SER A 256 -29.62 -3.26 -24.47
N ASN A 257 -30.14 -4.46 -24.81
CA ASN A 257 -31.56 -4.79 -24.89
C ASN A 257 -32.14 -5.44 -23.62
N SER A 258 -31.41 -5.47 -22.51
CA SER A 258 -31.88 -6.09 -21.25
C SER A 258 -31.82 -5.16 -20.03
N LEU A 259 -31.97 -3.86 -20.26
CA LEU A 259 -32.18 -2.82 -19.24
C LEU A 259 -33.64 -2.36 -19.27
#